data_AF-A0A2W0EF18-F1
#
_entry.id   AF-A0A2W0EF18-F1
#
_cell.length_a   1.000
_cell.length_b   1.000
_cell.length_c   1.000
_cell.angle_alpha   90.00
_cell.angle_beta   90.00
_cell.angle_gamma   90.00
#
_symmetry.space_group_name_H-M   'P 1'
#
loop_
_entity.id
_entity.type
_entity.pdbx_description
1 polymer ?
#
loop_
_entity_poly.entity_id
_entity_poly.type
_entity_poly.pdbx_seq_one_letter_code
_entity_poly.pdbx_strand_id
1 'polypeptide(L)'
;MKFVKSLLAAVPLMVLAIDAHAAVSNQEAARLGTSLTWVGAEKAGNADGSIPPYNGGLTTAPSSFKTGDSMRPDPFADEKPLLVINGRNVDA
;
A
#
# COMPACT_ATOMS: atom_id res chain seq x y z
N MET A 1 -5.64 45.84 31.76
CA MET A 1 -6.92 45.20 31.37
C MET A 1 -7.19 45.14 29.86
N LYS A 2 -6.66 46.04 29.01
CA LYS A 2 -6.86 45.98 27.54
C LYS A 2 -6.22 44.74 26.90
N PHE A 3 -4.99 44.37 27.31
CA PHE A 3 -4.31 43.16 26.83
C PHE A 3 -5.05 41.86 27.19
N VAL A 4 -5.62 41.74 28.39
CA VAL A 4 -6.38 40.55 28.81
C VAL A 4 -7.65 40.40 27.98
N LYS A 5 -8.32 41.51 27.63
CA LYS A 5 -9.51 41.51 26.76
C LYS A 5 -9.18 41.16 25.30
N SER A 6 -8.05 41.65 24.78
CA SER A 6 -7.55 41.27 23.45
C SER A 6 -7.10 39.81 23.38
N LEU A 7 -6.48 39.30 24.45
CA LEU A 7 -6.08 37.90 24.54
C LEU A 7 -7.31 36.96 24.62
N LEU A 8 -8.33 37.33 25.40
CA LEU A 8 -9.57 36.56 25.52
C LEU A 8 -10.39 36.50 24.22
N ALA A 9 -10.30 37.54 23.37
CA ALA A 9 -10.96 37.58 22.07
C ALA A 9 -10.21 36.81 20.96
N ALA A 10 -8.89 36.63 21.08
CA ALA A 10 -8.07 35.92 20.09
C ALA A 10 -8.13 34.38 20.22
N VAL A 11 -8.34 33.87 21.43
CA VAL A 11 -8.43 32.42 21.73
C VAL A 11 -9.53 31.70 20.94
N PRO A 12 -10.80 32.18 20.85
CA PRO A 12 -11.84 31.48 20.09
C PRO A 12 -11.59 31.46 18.57
N LEU A 13 -10.79 32.39 18.01
CA LEU A 13 -10.43 32.39 16.60
C LEU A 13 -9.43 31.27 16.25
N MET A 14 -8.55 30.89 17.18
CA MET A 14 -7.58 29.81 16.98
C MET A 14 -8.21 28.40 17.05
N VAL A 15 -9.38 28.26 17.69
CA VAL A 15 -10.12 26.99 17.80
C VAL A 15 -10.71 26.54 16.46
N LEU A 16 -10.87 27.45 15.50
CA LEU A 16 -11.40 27.14 14.16
C LEU A 16 -10.33 26.63 13.17
N ALA A 17 -9.06 26.58 13.57
CA ALA A 17 -7.94 26.23 12.68
C ALA A 17 -7.38 24.81 12.90
N ILE A 18 -8.09 23.95 13.63
CA ILE A 18 -7.65 22.59 14.00
C ILE A 18 -8.30 21.46 13.18
N ASP A 19 -8.72 21.75 11.94
CA ASP A 19 -9.11 20.70 11.00
C ASP A 19 -7.87 19.92 10.55
N ALA A 20 -7.55 18.85 11.28
CA ALA A 20 -6.56 17.87 10.86
C ALA A 20 -7.12 17.10 9.65
N HIS A 21 -6.67 17.47 8.44
CA HIS A 21 -6.92 16.70 7.21
C HIS A 21 -6.08 15.42 7.21
N ALA A 22 -6.41 14.50 8.13
CA ALA A 22 -5.73 13.23 8.29
C ALA A 22 -6.28 12.13 7.35
N ALA A 23 -7.37 12.42 6.62
CA ALA A 23 -8.00 11.49 5.70
C ALA A 23 -7.91 12.00 4.26
N VAL A 24 -7.68 11.07 3.33
CA VAL A 24 -7.84 11.31 1.90
C VAL A 24 -9.32 11.52 1.58
N SER A 25 -9.61 12.30 0.54
CA SER A 25 -10.99 12.48 0.08
C SER A 25 -11.61 11.15 -0.39
N ASN A 26 -12.95 11.06 -0.36
CA ASN A 26 -13.66 9.90 -0.90
C ASN A 26 -13.29 9.62 -2.37
N GLN A 27 -13.01 10.67 -3.14
CA GLN A 27 -12.60 10.56 -4.54
C GLN A 27 -11.22 9.92 -4.68
N GLU A 28 -10.28 10.26 -3.80
CA GLU A 28 -8.96 9.63 -3.78
C GLU A 28 -9.04 8.18 -3.30
N ALA A 29 -9.85 7.88 -2.28
CA ALA A 29 -10.07 6.52 -1.81
C ALA A 29 -10.69 5.62 -2.90
N ALA A 30 -11.58 6.15 -3.74
CA ALA A 30 -12.17 5.42 -4.86
C ALA A 30 -11.16 4.97 -5.93
N ARG A 31 -9.92 5.49 -5.89
CA ARG A 31 -8.84 5.06 -6.78
C ARG A 31 -8.25 3.70 -6.37
N LEU A 32 -8.41 3.27 -5.12
CA LEU A 32 -7.97 1.97 -4.64
C LEU A 32 -8.76 0.85 -5.32
N GLY A 33 -8.05 -0.18 -5.79
CA GLY A 33 -8.62 -1.29 -6.56
C GLY A 33 -8.84 -0.97 -8.05
N THR A 34 -8.95 0.30 -8.43
CA THR A 34 -9.13 0.75 -9.81
C THR A 34 -7.79 1.08 -10.47
N SER A 35 -7.31 2.32 -10.32
CA SER A 35 -6.00 2.80 -10.81
C SER A 35 -4.86 2.47 -9.85
N LEU A 36 -5.16 2.34 -8.56
CA LEU A 36 -4.21 1.92 -7.54
C LEU A 36 -4.50 0.49 -7.11
N THR A 37 -3.47 -0.20 -6.61
CA THR A 37 -3.61 -1.43 -5.84
C THR A 37 -4.33 -1.15 -4.52
N TRP A 38 -4.80 -2.19 -3.82
CA TRP A 38 -5.45 -2.06 -2.52
C TRP A 38 -4.55 -1.45 -1.43
N VAL A 39 -3.24 -1.43 -1.65
CA VAL A 39 -2.24 -0.83 -0.77
C VAL A 39 -1.76 0.56 -1.25
N GLY A 40 -2.35 1.09 -2.33
CA GLY A 40 -2.08 2.45 -2.83
C GLY A 40 -0.95 2.57 -3.87
N ALA A 41 -0.31 1.48 -4.27
CA ALA A 41 0.67 1.49 -5.37
C ALA A 41 0.00 1.63 -6.74
N GLU A 42 0.71 2.15 -7.74
CA GLU A 42 0.25 2.16 -9.15
C GLU A 42 -0.09 0.75 -9.63
N LYS A 43 -1.24 0.56 -10.28
CA LYS A 43 -1.69 -0.76 -10.78
C LYS A 43 -1.22 -1.03 -12.21
N ALA A 44 -0.96 0.01 -12.99
CA ALA A 44 -0.53 -0.12 -14.38
C ALA A 44 0.85 -0.79 -14.49
N GLY A 45 1.06 -1.51 -15.59
CA GLY A 45 2.39 -1.97 -15.98
C GLY A 45 3.27 -0.79 -16.42
N ASN A 46 4.58 -1.01 -16.50
CA ASN A 46 5.49 0.04 -16.94
C ASN A 46 5.43 0.24 -18.47
N ALA A 47 5.90 1.41 -18.93
CA ALA A 47 5.77 1.80 -20.33
C ALA A 47 6.57 0.91 -21.31
N ASP A 48 7.67 0.30 -20.85
CA ASP A 48 8.48 -0.61 -21.67
C ASP A 48 7.95 -2.06 -21.70
N GLY A 49 6.92 -2.38 -20.89
CA GLY A 49 6.25 -3.68 -20.88
C GLY A 49 6.98 -4.80 -20.12
N SER A 50 8.14 -4.53 -19.50
CA SER A 50 8.86 -5.52 -18.69
C SER A 50 8.17 -5.82 -17.35
N ILE A 51 7.36 -4.90 -16.83
CA ILE A 51 6.56 -5.06 -15.62
C ILE A 51 5.09 -5.12 -16.01
N PRO A 52 4.41 -6.29 -15.83
CA PRO A 52 3.01 -6.41 -16.15
C PRO A 52 2.12 -5.64 -15.15
N PRO A 53 0.89 -5.25 -15.53
CA PRO A 53 -0.07 -4.68 -14.60
C PRO A 53 -0.37 -5.60 -13.42
N TYR A 54 -0.64 -5.02 -12.26
CA TYR A 54 -0.97 -5.78 -11.05
C TYR A 54 -2.39 -6.35 -11.12
N ASN A 55 -2.48 -7.68 -11.13
CA ASN A 55 -3.74 -8.44 -11.24
C ASN A 55 -4.22 -9.07 -9.92
N GLY A 56 -3.63 -8.72 -8.77
CA GLY A 56 -4.07 -9.23 -7.47
C GLY A 56 -3.20 -10.36 -6.87
N GLY A 57 -2.13 -10.77 -7.54
CA GLY A 57 -1.24 -11.83 -7.06
C GLY A 57 -1.90 -13.20 -7.06
N LEU A 58 -1.61 -14.02 -6.03
CA LEU A 58 -2.18 -15.36 -5.86
C LEU A 58 -3.59 -15.29 -5.26
N THR A 59 -4.59 -15.22 -6.14
CA THR A 59 -6.02 -15.14 -5.74
C THR A 59 -6.66 -16.50 -5.48
N THR A 60 -6.03 -17.58 -5.94
CA THR A 60 -6.46 -18.97 -5.73
C THR A 60 -5.43 -19.72 -4.89
N ALA A 61 -5.92 -20.58 -4.00
CA ALA A 61 -5.04 -21.48 -3.26
C ALA A 61 -4.46 -22.54 -4.21
N PRO A 62 -3.18 -22.92 -4.06
CA PRO A 62 -2.59 -24.05 -4.78
C PRO A 62 -3.39 -25.33 -4.52
N SER A 63 -3.41 -26.25 -5.48
CA SER A 63 -4.10 -27.55 -5.35
C SER A 63 -3.58 -28.39 -4.18
N SER A 64 -2.32 -28.19 -3.79
CA SER A 64 -1.66 -28.82 -2.66
C SER A 64 -1.99 -28.18 -1.31
N PHE A 65 -2.76 -27.09 -1.27
CA PHE A 65 -3.15 -26.42 -0.03
C PHE A 65 -4.18 -27.26 0.74
N LYS A 66 -3.89 -27.51 2.02
CA LYS A 66 -4.80 -28.19 2.93
C LYS A 66 -5.09 -27.30 4.13
N THR A 67 -6.38 -27.14 4.43
CA THR A 67 -6.82 -26.40 5.61
C THR A 67 -6.31 -27.08 6.88
N GLY A 68 -5.60 -26.33 7.74
CA GLY A 68 -5.06 -26.82 9.00
C GLY A 68 -3.59 -27.23 8.96
N ASP A 69 -2.97 -27.29 7.77
CA ASP A 69 -1.54 -27.56 7.67
C ASP A 69 -0.72 -26.41 8.26
N SER A 70 0.34 -26.76 9.00
CA SER A 70 1.25 -25.79 9.61
C SER A 70 2.15 -25.09 8.60
N MET A 71 2.32 -25.67 7.40
CA MET A 71 3.15 -25.14 6.33
C MET A 71 2.31 -24.90 5.09
N ARG A 72 2.42 -23.69 4.53
CA ARG A 72 1.77 -23.37 3.25
C ARG A 72 2.59 -23.98 2.11
N PRO A 73 1.95 -24.62 1.12
CA PRO A 73 2.66 -25.13 -0.03
C PRO A 73 3.24 -23.99 -0.86
N ASP A 74 4.35 -24.27 -1.55
CA ASP A 74 4.92 -23.37 -2.54
C ASP A 74 4.02 -23.35 -3.80
N PRO A 75 3.43 -22.20 -4.16
CA PRO A 75 2.60 -22.06 -5.35
C PRO A 75 3.37 -22.24 -6.67
N PHE A 76 4.70 -22.10 -6.67
CA PHE A 76 5.56 -22.15 -7.86
C PHE A 76 6.51 -23.35 -7.86
N ALA A 77 6.19 -24.42 -7.12
CA ALA A 77 7.06 -25.58 -6.94
C ALA A 77 7.52 -26.25 -8.25
N ASP A 78 6.72 -26.15 -9.31
CA ASP A 78 7.00 -26.73 -10.62
C ASP A 78 7.78 -25.76 -11.55
N GLU A 79 8.02 -24.52 -11.12
CA GLU A 79 8.76 -23.53 -11.90
C GLU A 79 10.26 -23.60 -11.63
N LYS A 80 11.05 -23.54 -12.71
CA LYS A 80 12.50 -23.45 -12.59
C LYS A 80 12.91 -21.99 -12.34
N PRO A 81 13.68 -21.69 -11.27
CA PRO A 81 14.18 -20.34 -11.04
C PRO A 81 15.05 -19.86 -12.21
N LEU A 82 14.81 -18.62 -12.64
CA LEU A 82 15.63 -17.98 -13.69
C LEU A 82 17.01 -17.58 -13.16
N LEU A 83 17.08 -17.11 -11.91
CA LEU A 83 18.32 -16.70 -11.24
C LEU A 83 18.20 -17.01 -9.74
N VAL A 84 19.26 -17.57 -9.16
CA VAL A 84 19.36 -17.80 -7.71
C VAL A 84 20.56 -17.03 -7.18
N ILE A 85 20.29 -16.01 -6.38
CA ILE A 85 21.34 -15.26 -5.68
C ILE A 85 21.81 -16.06 -4.46
N ASN A 86 23.11 -16.28 -4.37
CA ASN A 86 23.82 -17.01 -3.32
C ASN A 86 25.14 -16.28 -2.99
N GLY A 87 25.88 -16.77 -1.99
CA GLY A 87 27.12 -16.12 -1.54
C GLY A 87 28.23 -15.99 -2.59
N ARG A 88 28.12 -16.67 -3.75
CA ARG A 88 29.10 -16.60 -4.84
C ARG A 88 28.78 -15.53 -5.88
N ASN A 89 27.54 -15.05 -5.96
CA ASN A 89 27.08 -14.09 -6.97
C ASN A 89 26.30 -12.90 -6.37
N VAL A 90 26.33 -12.74 -5.05
CA VAL A 90 25.94 -11.50 -4.41
C VAL A 90 27.11 -10.52 -4.54
N ASP A 91 26.90 -9.40 -5.22
CA ASP A 91 27.86 -8.31 -5.25
C ASP A 91 27.92 -7.63 -3.86
N ALA A 92 29.11 -7.12 -3.51
CA ALA A 92 29.39 -6.49 -2.22
C ALA A 92 28.88 -5.04 -2.13
#